data_AF-A0A067QRP9-F1
#
_entry.id   AF-A0A067QRP9-F1
#
_cell.length_a   1.000
_cell.length_b   1.000
_cell.length_c   1.000
_cell.angle_alpha   90.00
_cell.angle_beta   90.00
_cell.angle_gamma   90.00
#
_symmetry.space_group_name_H-M   'P 1'
#
loop_
_entity.id
_entity.type
_entity.pdbx_description
1 polymer ?
#
loop_
_entity_poly.entity_id
_entity_poly.type
_entity_poly.pdbx_seq_one_letter_code
_entity_poly.pdbx_strand_id
1 'polypeptide(L)'
;MTVNSNYLIAEVIDDMMLLIGGRCKGETNFSAKCYNDNENQWYLAAGMNVHRIEFSTCVIKNLPNSSDYAYKQREKLIKEIREKMLEWESK
;
A
#
# COMPACT_ATOMS: atom_id res chain seq x y z
N MET A 1 4.00 -7.55 18.19
CA MET A 1 3.01 -6.48 18.49
C MET A 1 1.81 -6.71 17.59
N THR A 2 0.74 -7.33 18.09
CA THR A 2 -0.45 -7.64 17.27
C THR A 2 -1.32 -6.40 17.22
N VAL A 3 -1.25 -5.69 16.11
CA VAL A 3 -2.07 -4.50 15.85
C VAL A 3 -3.36 -4.99 15.19
N ASN A 4 -4.46 -5.06 15.93
CA ASN A 4 -5.76 -5.36 15.35
C ASN A 4 -6.14 -4.21 14.40
N SER A 5 -6.12 -4.49 13.09
CA SER A 5 -6.51 -3.55 12.04
C SER A 5 -7.87 -3.97 11.51
N ASN A 6 -8.88 -3.14 11.72
CA ASN A 6 -10.20 -3.31 11.11
C ASN A 6 -10.24 -2.50 9.79
N TYR A 7 -11.11 -2.85 8.84
CA TYR A 7 -11.26 -2.16 7.55
C TYR A 7 -10.02 -2.21 6.63
N LEU A 8 -9.28 -3.30 6.71
CA LEU A 8 -8.15 -3.55 5.83
C LEU A 8 -8.64 -4.30 4.60
N ILE A 9 -8.20 -3.86 3.42
CA ILE A 9 -8.57 -4.49 2.15
C ILE A 9 -7.34 -5.20 1.59
N ALA A 10 -7.54 -6.40 1.03
CA ALA A 10 -6.51 -7.21 0.41
C ALA A 10 -6.86 -7.47 -1.06
N GLU A 11 -5.90 -7.24 -1.94
CA GLU A 11 -5.99 -7.53 -3.39
C GLU A 11 -4.74 -8.27 -3.85
N VAL A 12 -4.85 -9.06 -4.91
CA VAL A 12 -3.68 -9.70 -5.55
C VAL A 12 -3.39 -9.01 -6.87
N ILE A 13 -2.21 -8.39 -6.98
CA ILE A 13 -1.76 -7.63 -8.15
C ILE A 13 -0.31 -8.03 -8.43
N ASP A 14 0.00 -8.33 -9.69
CA ASP A 14 1.34 -8.76 -10.13
C ASP A 14 1.93 -9.87 -9.25
N ASP A 15 1.09 -10.88 -8.94
CA ASP A 15 1.40 -12.03 -8.08
C ASP A 15 1.83 -11.68 -6.65
N MET A 16 1.60 -10.44 -6.22
CA MET A 16 1.84 -9.96 -4.85
C MET A 16 0.53 -9.65 -4.14
N MET A 17 0.48 -9.88 -2.83
CA MET A 17 -0.67 -9.52 -2.00
C MET A 17 -0.53 -8.07 -1.53
N LEU A 18 -1.40 -7.19 -2.02
CA LEU A 18 -1.47 -5.79 -1.64
C LEU A 18 -2.50 -5.57 -0.53
N LEU A 19 -2.04 -5.12 0.62
CA LEU A 19 -2.84 -4.70 1.76
C LEU A 19 -2.98 -3.17 1.77
N ILE A 20 -4.21 -2.67 1.77
CA ILE A 20 -4.50 -1.24 1.69
C ILE A 20 -5.31 -0.81 2.91
N GLY A 21 -4.85 0.26 3.54
CA GLY A 21 -5.61 0.97 4.56
C GLY A 21 -5.58 0.29 5.93
N GLY A 22 -6.76 0.25 6.57
CA GLY A 22 -6.94 -0.25 7.93
C GLY A 22 -7.09 0.84 8.98
N ARG A 23 -7.63 0.49 10.15
CA ARG A 23 -7.77 1.38 11.30
C ARG A 23 -7.13 0.73 12.52
N CYS A 24 -6.14 1.41 13.09
CA CYS A 24 -5.37 0.96 14.25
C CYS A 24 -5.56 1.97 15.40
N LYS A 25 -5.99 1.50 16.58
CA LYS A 25 -6.11 2.33 17.81
C LYS A 25 -6.91 3.63 17.64
N GLY A 26 -7.91 3.63 16.75
CA GLY A 26 -8.73 4.82 16.45
C GLY A 26 -8.15 5.72 15.36
N GLU A 27 -6.90 5.51 14.96
CA GLU A 27 -6.28 6.20 13.83
C GLU A 27 -6.47 5.40 12.54
N THR A 28 -6.86 6.09 11.47
CA THR A 28 -6.92 5.48 10.15
C THR A 28 -5.51 5.41 9.56
N ASN A 29 -5.14 4.21 9.14
CA ASN A 29 -3.90 3.97 8.41
C ASN A 29 -4.21 4.07 6.90
N PHE A 30 -3.41 4.86 6.20
CA PHE A 30 -3.53 5.07 4.74
C PHE A 30 -2.35 4.50 3.97
N SER A 31 -1.47 3.77 4.67
CA SER A 31 -0.40 3.02 4.03
C SER A 31 -0.96 1.88 3.21
N ALA A 32 -0.23 1.54 2.17
CA ALA A 32 -0.38 0.30 1.46
C ALA A 32 0.91 -0.51 1.64
N LYS A 33 0.78 -1.83 1.76
CA LYS A 33 1.92 -2.74 1.88
C LYS A 33 1.71 -3.89 0.92
N CYS A 34 2.77 -4.32 0.24
CA CYS A 34 2.72 -5.53 -0.57
C CYS A 34 3.54 -6.64 0.08
N TYR A 35 3.06 -7.86 -0.02
CA TYR A 35 3.78 -9.07 0.35
C TYR A 35 4.16 -9.82 -0.92
N ASN A 36 5.45 -10.09 -1.07
CA ASN A 36 6.00 -10.99 -2.09
C ASN A 36 6.28 -12.33 -1.42
N ASP A 37 5.60 -13.37 -1.87
CA ASP A 37 5.74 -14.73 -1.35
C ASP A 37 7.08 -15.36 -1.74
N ASN A 38 7.61 -15.04 -2.92
CA ASN A 38 8.90 -15.55 -3.41
C ASN A 38 10.07 -15.14 -2.49
N GLU A 39 10.03 -13.90 -2.01
CA GLU A 39 11.06 -13.35 -1.11
C GLU A 39 10.66 -13.48 0.36
N ASN A 40 9.41 -13.87 0.64
CA ASN A 40 8.79 -13.87 1.97
C ASN A 40 8.98 -12.53 2.70
N GLN A 41 8.78 -11.42 1.97
CA GLN A 41 9.07 -10.07 2.45
C GLN A 41 7.89 -9.12 2.23
N TRP A 42 7.79 -8.14 3.14
CA TRP A 42 6.85 -7.04 3.06
C TRP A 42 7.55 -5.79 2.53
N TYR A 43 6.93 -5.11 1.56
CA TYR A 43 7.37 -3.81 1.07
C TYR A 43 6.29 -2.76 1.31
N LEU A 44 6.71 -1.51 1.46
CA LEU A 44 5.80 -0.38 1.52
C LEU A 44 5.43 -0.01 0.10
N ALA A 45 4.14 -0.04 -0.19
CA ALA A 45 3.59 0.48 -1.42
C ALA A 45 3.24 1.96 -1.26
N ALA A 46 2.95 2.62 -2.37
CA ALA A 46 2.45 3.99 -2.33
C ALA A 46 1.14 4.06 -1.55
N GLY A 47 1.12 4.85 -0.47
CA GLY A 47 -0.10 5.12 0.28
C GLY A 47 -1.12 5.90 -0.54
N MET A 48 -2.36 5.94 -0.06
CA MET A 48 -3.41 6.72 -0.70
C MET A 48 -3.12 8.22 -0.59
N ASN A 49 -3.40 8.96 -1.66
CA ASN A 49 -3.30 10.43 -1.68
C ASN A 49 -4.50 11.13 -1.01
N VAL A 50 -5.58 10.38 -0.73
CA VAL A 50 -6.79 10.86 -0.08
C VAL A 50 -7.14 9.91 1.06
N HIS A 51 -7.52 10.49 2.20
CA HIS A 51 -7.99 9.75 3.35
C HIS A 51 -9.33 9.07 3.05
N ARG A 52 -9.33 7.73 3.04
CA ARG A 52 -10.52 6.90 2.81
C ARG A 52 -10.66 5.86 3.91
N ILE A 53 -11.90 5.65 4.34
CA ILE A 53 -12.34 4.57 5.25
C ILE A 53 -13.54 3.87 4.60
N GLU A 54 -13.86 2.66 5.05
CA GLU A 54 -15.07 1.94 4.64
C GLU A 54 -15.23 1.83 3.11
N PHE A 55 -14.14 1.48 2.43
CA PHE A 55 -14.09 1.34 0.98
C PHE A 55 -13.92 -0.12 0.54
N SER A 56 -14.20 -0.38 -0.73
CA SER A 56 -13.91 -1.64 -1.42
C SER A 56 -12.97 -1.35 -2.59
N THR A 57 -12.26 -2.36 -3.06
CA THR A 57 -11.35 -2.29 -4.20
C THR A 57 -11.65 -3.39 -5.21
N CYS A 58 -11.07 -3.26 -6.40
CA CYS A 58 -11.01 -4.31 -7.38
C CYS A 58 -9.76 -4.14 -8.24
N VAL A 59 -9.31 -5.23 -8.87
CA VAL A 59 -8.16 -5.22 -9.77
C VAL A 59 -8.64 -5.13 -11.21
N ILE A 60 -8.20 -4.07 -11.91
CA ILE A 60 -8.44 -3.91 -13.35
C ILE A 60 -7.15 -4.30 -14.08
N LYS A 61 -7.22 -5.39 -14.87
CA LYS A 61 -6.08 -5.87 -15.66
C LYS A 61 -6.04 -5.18 -17.03
N ASN A 62 -4.83 -4.98 -17.55
CA ASN A 62 -4.58 -4.51 -18.93
C ASN A 62 -5.24 -3.17 -19.31
N LEU A 63 -5.31 -2.22 -18.37
CA LEU A 63 -5.82 -0.87 -18.65
C LEU A 63 -4.86 -0.13 -19.62
N PRO A 64 -5.29 0.19 -20.87
CA PRO A 64 -4.38 0.70 -21.91
C PRO A 64 -3.69 2.03 -21.57
N ASN A 65 -4.31 2.83 -20.71
CA ASN A 65 -3.83 4.14 -20.29
C ASN A 65 -3.54 4.20 -18.78
N SER A 66 -3.09 3.08 -18.19
CA SER A 66 -2.76 3.00 -16.76
C SER A 66 -1.78 4.09 -16.29
N SER A 67 -0.84 4.51 -17.16
CA SER A 67 0.09 5.61 -16.90
C SER A 67 -0.58 6.96 -16.68
N ASP A 68 -1.79 7.17 -17.20
CA ASP A 68 -2.53 8.41 -17.06
C ASP A 68 -3.03 8.61 -15.63
N TYR A 69 -3.38 7.50 -14.98
CA TYR A 69 -3.87 7.45 -13.61
C TYR A 69 -2.76 7.22 -12.58
N ALA A 70 -1.55 6.85 -13.02
CA ALA A 70 -0.39 6.67 -12.15
C ALA A 70 0.19 8.02 -11.66
N TYR A 71 0.83 7.98 -10.50
CA TYR A 71 1.49 9.15 -9.92
C TYR A 71 2.64 9.65 -10.82
N LYS A 72 2.57 10.90 -11.27
CA LYS A 72 3.48 11.46 -12.29
C LYS A 72 4.92 11.63 -11.81
N GLN A 73 5.14 11.93 -10.53
CA GLN A 73 6.48 12.12 -9.95
C GLN A 73 6.99 10.82 -9.29
N ARG A 74 7.01 9.71 -10.04
CA ARG A 74 7.31 8.37 -9.53
C ARG A 74 8.66 8.28 -8.79
N GLU A 75 9.70 8.93 -9.30
CA GLU A 75 11.04 8.87 -8.70
C GLU A 75 11.08 9.50 -7.31
N LYS A 76 10.48 10.68 -7.16
CA LYS A 76 10.34 11.36 -5.88
C LYS A 76 9.56 10.50 -4.88
N LEU A 77 8.44 9.91 -5.33
CA LEU A 77 7.63 9.02 -4.52
C LEU A 77 8.40 7.79 -4.03
N ILE A 78 9.16 7.13 -4.91
CA ILE A 78 9.99 5.97 -4.53
C ILE A 78 11.04 6.35 -3.49
N LYS A 79 11.65 7.53 -3.63
CA LYS A 79 12.62 8.04 -2.64
C LYS A 79 11.97 8.20 -1.26
N GLU A 80 10.82 8.85 -1.19
CA GLU A 80 10.08 9.05 0.07
C GLU A 80 9.62 7.72 0.71
N ILE A 81 9.20 6.75 -0.11
CA ILE A 81 8.82 5.40 0.37
C ILE A 81 10.04 4.69 0.98
N ARG A 82 11.21 4.78 0.35
CA ARG A 82 12.46 4.18 0.87
C ARG A 82 12.88 4.80 2.20
N GLU A 83 12.81 6.12 2.30
CA GLU A 83 13.11 6.84 3.56
C GLU A 83 12.17 6.38 4.69
N LYS A 84 10.86 6.29 4.41
CA LYS A 84 9.87 5.78 5.37
C LYS A 84 10.09 4.31 5.77
N MET A 85 10.60 3.49 4.87
CA MET A 85 10.94 2.10 5.19
C MET A 85 12.11 2.00 6.16
N LEU A 86 13.16 2.78 5.94
CA LEU A 86 14.31 2.83 6.85
C LEU A 86 13.91 3.32 8.25
N GLU A 87 13.00 4.31 8.33
CA GLU A 87 12.40 4.76 9.58
C GLU A 87 11.50 3.70 10.26
N TRP A 88 10.84 2.84 9.48
CA TRP A 88 10.04 1.75 10.01
C TRP A 88 10.91 0.64 10.58
N GLU A 89 11.96 0.23 9.87
CA GLU A 89 12.87 -0.85 10.28
C GLU A 89 13.71 -0.50 11.52
N SER A 90 13.85 0.79 11.82
CA SER A 90 14.57 1.29 13.00
C SER A 90 13.72 1.40 14.28
N LYS A 91 12.43 1.05 14.22
CA LYS A 91 11.49 1.05 15.37
C LYS A 91 11.17 -0.35 15.85
#